data_AF-A0A4R4PPG1-F1
#
_entry.id   AF-A0A4R4PPG1-F1
#
_cell.length_a   1.000
_cell.length_b   1.000
_cell.length_c   1.000
_cell.angle_alpha   90.00
_cell.angle_beta   90.00
_cell.angle_gamma   90.00
#
_symmetry.space_group_name_H-M   'P 1'
#
loop_
_entity.id
_entity.type
_entity.pdbx_description
1 polymer ?
#
loop_
_entity_poly.entity_id
_entity_poly.type
_entity_poly.pdbx_seq_one_letter_code
_entity_poly.pdbx_strand_id
1 'polypeptide(L)'
;MRKAIRLALPVVAAATALALTGCNDDEGGAFGGTGGTSGGSEESTEDPGSTTGGEETGDTGTTGGDTGGDTGGDTGGATGPAPTIEELDGDWYESATVDTTNFEIDAATGEILFYSSFDPNATDYCTGSYAEGTITLEDCQSYGGSWSDMSATVSLDGDTLNVTWSGGDTATMRNLATGGFSSEEQAEIGRIIDEYNAG
;
A
#
# COMPACT_ATOMS: atom_id res chain seq x y z
N MET A 1 13.92 13.48 40.86
CA MET A 1 15.35 13.70 40.53
C MET A 1 15.48 13.62 39.01
N ARG A 2 15.60 14.76 38.32
CA ARG A 2 15.67 14.81 36.85
C ARG A 2 17.11 14.51 36.44
N LYS A 3 17.36 13.41 35.73
CA LYS A 3 18.68 13.05 35.21
C LYS A 3 18.87 13.73 33.86
N ALA A 4 19.85 14.64 33.78
CA ALA A 4 20.29 15.25 32.54
C ALA A 4 21.21 14.27 31.80
N ILE A 5 20.80 13.83 30.62
CA ILE A 5 21.64 13.03 29.71
C ILE A 5 22.35 14.03 28.79
N ARG A 6 23.68 14.06 28.86
CA ARG A 6 24.53 14.81 27.92
C ARG A 6 24.82 13.91 26.73
N LEU A 7 24.16 14.14 25.59
CA LEU A 7 24.57 13.56 24.32
C LEU A 7 25.84 14.27 23.84
N ALA A 8 26.93 13.52 23.70
CA ALA A 8 28.09 13.93 22.94
C ALA A 8 27.95 13.33 21.54
N LEU A 9 27.63 14.17 20.55
CA LEU A 9 27.61 13.79 19.14
C LEU A 9 29.03 13.79 18.58
N PRO A 10 29.49 12.72 17.90
CA PRO A 10 30.70 12.77 17.10
C PRO A 10 30.43 13.49 15.77
N VAL A 11 31.18 14.57 15.53
CA VAL A 11 31.21 15.27 14.24
C VAL A 11 32.11 14.47 13.30
N VAL A 12 31.52 13.78 12.32
CA VAL A 12 32.25 13.21 11.19
C VAL A 12 32.11 14.17 10.02
N ALA A 13 33.17 14.91 9.73
CA ALA A 13 33.28 15.71 8.52
C ALA A 13 33.76 14.81 7.38
N ALA A 14 32.83 14.41 6.50
CA ALA A 14 33.16 13.79 5.22
C ALA A 14 33.21 14.88 4.15
N ALA A 15 34.42 15.24 3.71
CA ALA A 15 34.63 16.08 2.54
C ALA A 15 34.75 15.17 1.31
N THR A 16 33.66 15.01 0.56
CA THR A 16 33.70 14.40 -0.77
C THR A 16 33.85 15.50 -1.82
N ALA A 17 35.07 15.59 -2.37
CA ALA A 17 35.35 16.39 -3.55
C ALA A 17 34.70 15.72 -4.76
N LEU A 18 33.59 16.27 -5.24
CA LEU A 18 33.03 15.92 -6.53
C LEU A 18 33.88 16.60 -7.62
N ALA A 19 34.73 15.79 -8.27
CA ALA A 19 35.39 16.17 -9.51
C ALA A 19 34.33 16.28 -10.61
N LEU A 20 34.07 17.51 -11.04
CA LEU A 20 33.38 17.82 -12.28
C LEU A 20 34.22 17.33 -13.47
N THR A 21 33.90 16.15 -14.00
CA THR A 21 34.31 15.77 -15.36
C THR A 21 33.29 16.36 -16.32
N GLY A 22 33.69 17.45 -16.96
CA GLY A 22 32.94 18.09 -18.03
C GLY A 22 32.97 17.30 -19.35
N CYS A 23 31.91 17.58 -20.13
CA CYS A 23 31.80 17.63 -21.59
C CYS A 23 32.45 16.55 -22.45
N ASN A 24 31.60 15.84 -23.20
CA ASN A 24 31.82 15.73 -24.64
C ASN A 24 30.47 15.82 -25.39
N ASP A 25 30.25 16.97 -26.03
CA ASP A 25 29.43 17.14 -27.23
C ASP A 25 29.91 16.15 -28.31
N ASP A 26 29.00 15.47 -29.02
CA ASP A 26 29.03 15.42 -30.50
C ASP A 26 27.82 14.69 -31.12
N GLU A 27 27.23 15.39 -32.10
CA GLU A 27 26.65 14.93 -33.37
C GLU A 27 25.43 13.98 -33.44
N GLY A 28 24.29 14.59 -33.81
CA GLY A 28 23.71 14.34 -35.13
C GLY A 28 22.78 13.13 -35.30
N GLY A 29 21.48 13.31 -34.99
CA GLY A 29 20.41 12.38 -35.35
C GLY A 29 19.20 13.12 -35.91
N ALA A 30 19.08 13.12 -37.24
CA ALA A 30 18.07 13.83 -38.01
C ALA A 30 16.73 13.09 -38.11
N PHE A 31 15.67 13.88 -38.23
CA PHE A 31 14.47 13.65 -39.05
C PHE A 31 13.46 12.55 -38.66
N GLY A 32 12.24 13.01 -38.37
CA GLY A 32 11.05 12.55 -39.08
C GLY A 32 9.96 11.87 -38.24
N GLY A 33 8.76 12.44 -38.25
CA GLY A 33 7.57 11.72 -37.79
C GLY A 33 6.38 12.57 -37.38
N THR A 34 5.92 13.49 -38.25
CA THR A 34 4.57 14.06 -38.17
C THR A 34 3.52 13.01 -38.51
N GLY A 35 2.49 12.88 -37.67
CA GLY A 35 1.22 12.20 -37.97
C GLY A 35 0.54 11.81 -36.64
N GLY A 36 -0.56 12.38 -36.18
CA GLY A 36 -1.67 13.00 -36.88
C GLY A 36 -2.81 11.99 -37.01
N THR A 37 -3.76 12.00 -36.08
CA THR A 37 -5.16 11.60 -36.35
C THR A 37 -6.07 11.96 -35.18
N SER A 38 -6.97 12.89 -35.51
CA SER A 38 -8.16 13.30 -34.79
C SER A 38 -9.33 12.36 -35.13
N GLY A 39 -10.30 12.23 -34.23
CA GLY A 39 -11.69 11.96 -34.61
C GLY A 39 -12.31 10.68 -34.05
N GLY A 40 -13.48 10.84 -33.43
CA GLY A 40 -14.37 9.73 -33.08
C GLY A 40 -15.35 10.08 -31.97
N SER A 41 -16.32 10.94 -32.25
CA SER A 41 -17.58 11.02 -31.50
C SER A 41 -18.57 10.00 -32.07
N GLU A 42 -19.40 9.39 -31.21
CA GLU A 42 -20.79 8.90 -31.41
C GLU A 42 -21.09 7.92 -30.26
N GLU A 43 -22.00 8.20 -29.32
CA GLU A 43 -23.48 8.18 -29.40
C GLU A 43 -24.09 6.79 -29.11
N SER A 44 -25.18 6.80 -28.33
CA SER A 44 -26.15 5.73 -28.04
C SER A 44 -25.74 4.75 -26.91
N THR A 45 -26.60 4.36 -25.97
CA THR A 45 -28.07 4.27 -26.00
C THR A 45 -28.63 4.32 -24.57
N GLU A 46 -29.79 4.96 -24.45
CA GLU A 46 -30.67 4.96 -23.30
C GLU A 46 -31.19 3.54 -23.00
N ASP A 47 -31.22 3.14 -21.73
CA ASP A 47 -32.05 2.01 -21.26
C ASP A 47 -33.02 2.51 -20.18
N PRO A 48 -34.30 2.77 -20.52
CA PRO A 48 -35.34 3.02 -19.55
C PRO A 48 -36.31 1.84 -19.50
N GLY A 49 -36.25 1.04 -18.44
CA GLY A 49 -37.41 0.30 -17.97
C GLY A 49 -37.14 -1.06 -17.35
N SER A 50 -37.66 -1.25 -16.12
CA SER A 50 -38.67 -2.26 -15.78
C SER A 50 -38.66 -2.47 -14.25
N THR A 51 -39.55 -1.81 -13.48
CA THR A 51 -40.85 -2.30 -12.97
C THR A 51 -40.80 -3.36 -11.85
N THR A 52 -41.55 -3.08 -10.78
CA THR A 52 -42.32 -4.03 -9.93
C THR A 52 -41.49 -4.78 -8.87
N GLY A 53 -41.70 -4.64 -7.56
CA GLY A 53 -42.97 -4.64 -6.83
C GLY A 53 -43.21 -6.04 -6.27
N GLY A 54 -42.98 -6.24 -4.98
CA GLY A 54 -43.14 -7.55 -4.33
C GLY A 54 -42.99 -7.45 -2.82
N GLU A 55 -44.07 -7.02 -2.16
CA GLU A 55 -44.31 -7.26 -0.74
C GLU A 55 -44.69 -8.74 -0.56
N GLU A 56 -43.96 -9.50 0.26
CA GLU A 56 -44.56 -10.65 0.94
C GLU A 56 -44.14 -10.68 2.41
N THR A 57 -45.13 -10.37 3.24
CA THR A 57 -45.25 -10.74 4.65
C THR A 57 -45.33 -12.26 4.80
N GLY A 58 -44.44 -12.85 5.58
CA GLY A 58 -44.45 -14.27 5.89
C GLY A 58 -43.89 -14.55 7.27
N ASP A 59 -44.76 -14.43 8.27
CA ASP A 59 -44.61 -14.92 9.63
C ASP A 59 -44.48 -16.45 9.65
N THR A 60 -43.40 -16.97 10.23
CA THR A 60 -43.37 -18.33 10.79
C THR A 60 -42.58 -18.32 12.09
N GLY A 61 -43.34 -18.42 13.19
CA GLY A 61 -42.81 -18.47 14.53
C GLY A 61 -42.02 -19.72 14.92
N THR A 62 -41.43 -19.59 16.10
CA THR A 62 -41.11 -20.61 17.10
C THR A 62 -40.12 -21.72 16.70
N THR A 63 -38.99 -21.76 17.39
CA THR A 63 -38.70 -22.71 18.50
C THR A 63 -37.19 -22.78 18.70
N GLY A 64 -36.78 -22.75 19.97
CA GLY A 64 -35.38 -22.74 20.38
C GLY A 64 -34.56 -23.94 19.88
N GLY A 65 -33.26 -23.67 19.77
CA GLY A 65 -32.22 -24.64 19.47
C GLY A 65 -30.88 -24.07 19.89
N ASP A 66 -30.61 -24.11 21.20
CA ASP A 66 -29.25 -24.12 21.72
C ASP A 66 -28.50 -25.30 21.06
N THR A 67 -27.60 -24.97 20.15
CA THR A 67 -26.46 -25.83 19.83
C THR A 67 -25.29 -24.92 19.55
N GLY A 68 -24.52 -24.68 20.61
CA GLY A 68 -23.18 -24.16 20.50
C GLY A 68 -22.41 -24.97 19.46
N GLY A 69 -21.90 -24.25 18.48
CA GLY A 69 -20.82 -24.70 17.62
C GLY A 69 -19.80 -23.59 17.68
N ASP A 70 -18.71 -23.84 18.40
CA ASP A 70 -17.46 -23.09 18.29
C ASP A 70 -17.00 -23.12 16.83
N THR A 71 -17.53 -22.23 16.00
CA THR A 71 -16.86 -21.82 14.76
C THR A 71 -15.84 -20.77 15.16
N GLY A 72 -14.84 -21.21 15.93
CA GLY A 72 -13.52 -20.61 15.82
C GLY A 72 -13.12 -20.81 14.38
N GLY A 73 -13.34 -19.78 13.56
CA GLY A 73 -12.86 -19.76 12.19
C GLY A 73 -11.37 -20.00 12.28
N ASP A 74 -10.91 -21.13 11.74
CA ASP A 74 -9.55 -21.24 11.25
C ASP A 74 -9.45 -20.18 10.14
N THR A 75 -9.16 -18.94 10.53
CA THR A 75 -8.64 -17.90 9.66
C THR A 75 -7.46 -18.57 8.99
N GLY A 76 -7.62 -18.91 7.71
CA GLY A 76 -6.72 -19.79 6.97
C GLY A 76 -5.30 -19.28 7.04
N GLY A 77 -4.59 -19.68 8.08
CA GLY A 77 -3.18 -19.37 8.25
C GLY A 77 -2.50 -20.02 7.08
N ALA A 78 -1.91 -19.21 6.21
CA ALA A 78 -1.03 -19.68 5.16
C ALA A 78 -0.10 -20.72 5.79
N THR A 79 -0.27 -22.00 5.43
CA THR A 79 0.47 -23.12 6.03
C THR A 79 1.95 -23.17 5.58
N GLY A 80 2.45 -22.06 5.03
CA GLY A 80 3.82 -21.87 4.63
C GLY A 80 4.68 -21.31 5.76
N PRO A 81 6.02 -21.38 5.62
CA PRO A 81 6.90 -20.58 6.46
C PRO A 81 6.55 -19.10 6.31
N ALA A 82 6.75 -18.33 7.38
CA ALA A 82 6.72 -16.88 7.29
C ALA A 82 7.72 -16.40 6.22
N PRO A 83 7.37 -15.41 5.39
CA PRO A 83 8.30 -14.87 4.39
C PRO A 83 9.56 -14.32 5.08
N THR A 84 10.67 -14.30 4.37
CA THR A 84 11.88 -13.59 4.80
C THR A 84 11.74 -12.10 4.48
N ILE A 85 12.52 -11.24 5.14
CA ILE A 85 12.44 -9.80 4.84
C ILE A 85 12.93 -9.51 3.41
N GLU A 86 13.88 -10.29 2.92
CA GLU A 86 14.39 -10.21 1.54
C GLU A 86 13.32 -10.54 0.49
N GLU A 87 12.34 -11.40 0.82
CA GLU A 87 11.19 -11.68 -0.03
C GLU A 87 10.14 -10.57 -0.01
N LEU A 88 10.18 -9.71 1.01
CA LEU A 88 9.23 -8.60 1.20
C LEU A 88 9.77 -7.25 0.71
N ASP A 89 11.03 -7.17 0.28
CA ASP A 89 11.67 -5.93 -0.16
C ASP A 89 10.86 -5.21 -1.26
N GLY A 90 10.62 -3.90 -1.09
CA GLY A 90 9.97 -3.02 -2.05
C GLY A 90 8.68 -2.36 -1.57
N ASP A 91 7.95 -1.78 -2.54
CA ASP A 91 6.76 -0.94 -2.30
C ASP A 91 5.48 -1.72 -2.59
N TRP A 92 4.65 -1.89 -1.56
CA TRP A 92 3.43 -2.68 -1.59
C TRP A 92 2.21 -1.78 -1.46
N TYR A 93 1.22 -1.97 -2.33
CA TYR A 93 0.01 -1.15 -2.35
C TYR A 93 -1.22 -2.05 -2.40
N GLU A 94 -2.26 -1.70 -1.65
CA GLU A 94 -3.55 -2.38 -1.71
C GLU A 94 -4.27 -2.10 -3.04
N SER A 95 -4.20 -0.85 -3.52
CA SER A 95 -4.85 -0.42 -4.77
C SER A 95 -4.11 0.74 -5.44
N ALA A 96 -4.53 1.10 -6.66
CA ALA A 96 -4.04 2.26 -7.39
C ALA A 96 -4.96 3.47 -7.21
N THR A 97 -5.26 3.82 -5.96
CA THR A 97 -6.15 4.94 -5.60
C THR A 97 -5.52 5.78 -4.49
N VAL A 98 -5.97 7.03 -4.32
CA VAL A 98 -5.43 7.93 -3.29
C VAL A 98 -5.62 7.41 -1.86
N ASP A 99 -6.69 6.67 -1.61
CA ASP A 99 -7.01 6.09 -0.30
C ASP A 99 -6.26 4.77 -0.04
N THR A 100 -5.30 4.39 -0.89
CA THR A 100 -4.58 3.14 -0.72
C THR A 100 -3.69 3.17 0.51
N THR A 101 -3.73 2.09 1.27
CA THR A 101 -2.70 1.77 2.24
C THR A 101 -1.44 1.26 1.51
N ASN A 102 -0.27 1.58 2.06
CA ASN A 102 1.02 1.22 1.50
C ASN A 102 2.03 0.80 2.59
N PHE A 103 2.88 -0.17 2.24
CA PHE A 103 4.14 -0.43 2.94
C PHE A 103 5.31 -0.18 2.01
N GLU A 104 6.33 0.50 2.49
CA GLU A 104 7.68 0.50 1.90
C GLU A 104 8.57 -0.34 2.82
N ILE A 105 9.16 -1.40 2.27
CA ILE A 105 9.96 -2.35 3.05
C ILE A 105 11.38 -2.34 2.49
N ASP A 106 12.35 -1.98 3.33
CA ASP A 106 13.77 -2.02 3.00
C ASP A 106 14.43 -3.21 3.71
N ALA A 107 14.72 -4.27 2.97
CA ALA A 107 15.34 -5.47 3.52
C ALA A 107 16.79 -5.26 3.97
N ALA A 108 17.50 -4.25 3.46
CA ALA A 108 18.87 -3.97 3.85
C ALA A 108 18.96 -3.38 5.27
N THR A 109 17.96 -2.59 5.66
CA THR A 109 17.87 -1.97 6.98
C THR A 109 16.92 -2.70 7.92
N GLY A 110 15.95 -3.44 7.38
CA GLY A 110 14.84 -4.03 8.11
C GLY A 110 13.78 -3.01 8.53
N GLU A 111 13.84 -1.80 7.96
CA GLU A 111 12.88 -0.73 8.22
C GLU A 111 11.59 -0.96 7.41
N ILE A 112 10.46 -0.67 8.05
CA ILE A 112 9.16 -0.62 7.41
C ILE A 112 8.62 0.81 7.54
N LEU A 113 8.25 1.40 6.42
CA LEU A 113 7.41 2.59 6.39
C LEU A 113 5.98 2.18 6.02
N PHE A 114 5.02 2.81 6.67
CA PHE A 114 3.60 2.56 6.44
C PHE A 114 2.86 3.86 6.26
N TYR A 115 2.02 3.92 5.23
CA TYR A 115 1.10 5.01 4.97
C TYR A 115 -0.32 4.46 4.93
N SER A 116 -1.22 5.01 5.75
CA SER A 116 -2.64 4.59 5.72
C SER A 116 -3.41 5.10 4.50
N SER A 117 -2.92 6.17 3.87
CA SER A 117 -3.47 6.81 2.67
C SER A 117 -2.44 7.77 2.05
N PHE A 118 -2.59 8.14 0.77
CA PHE A 118 -1.89 9.26 0.13
C PHE A 118 -2.73 10.55 0.08
N ASP A 119 -3.87 10.63 0.77
CA ASP A 119 -4.54 11.91 1.02
C ASP A 119 -3.76 12.68 2.11
N PRO A 120 -3.19 13.86 1.80
CA PRO A 120 -2.43 14.65 2.78
C PRO A 120 -3.27 15.13 3.97
N ASN A 121 -4.60 15.05 3.90
CA ASN A 121 -5.51 15.42 4.99
C ASN A 121 -6.05 14.22 5.79
N ALA A 122 -5.72 13.00 5.38
CA ALA A 122 -6.27 11.77 5.95
C ALA A 122 -5.25 10.62 5.97
N THR A 123 -3.97 10.93 6.18
CA THR A 123 -2.88 9.95 6.24
C THR A 123 -2.31 9.83 7.65
N ASP A 124 -1.87 8.63 7.99
CA ASP A 124 -0.99 8.34 9.11
C ASP A 124 0.29 7.72 8.56
N TYR A 125 1.43 8.26 8.99
CA TYR A 125 2.75 7.79 8.63
C TYR A 125 3.35 7.05 9.83
N CYS A 126 3.70 5.79 9.67
CA CYS A 126 4.31 4.99 10.73
C CYS A 126 5.63 4.40 10.28
N THR A 127 6.61 4.36 11.20
CA THR A 127 7.80 3.52 11.04
C THR A 127 7.65 2.25 11.85
N GLY A 128 8.30 1.17 11.42
CA GLY A 128 8.21 -0.14 12.05
C GLY A 128 9.35 -1.07 11.68
N SER A 129 9.18 -2.33 12.09
CA SER A 129 10.14 -3.40 11.83
C SER A 129 9.43 -4.71 11.51
N TYR A 130 10.18 -5.63 10.90
CA TYR A 130 9.75 -6.98 10.60
C TYR A 130 10.46 -8.01 11.48
N ALA A 131 9.71 -8.96 12.03
CA ALA A 131 10.26 -10.15 12.65
C ALA A 131 9.32 -11.35 12.48
N GLU A 132 9.85 -12.45 11.95
CA GLU A 132 9.19 -13.78 11.95
C GLU A 132 7.72 -13.76 11.43
N GLY A 133 7.45 -13.09 10.31
CA GLY A 133 6.10 -13.02 9.75
C GLY A 133 5.22 -11.91 10.32
N THR A 134 5.77 -11.07 11.20
CA THR A 134 5.04 -10.01 11.88
C THR A 134 5.67 -8.65 11.59
N ILE A 135 4.86 -7.72 11.11
CA ILE A 135 5.15 -6.29 11.04
C ILE A 135 4.72 -5.67 12.37
N THR A 136 5.59 -4.87 12.99
CA THR A 136 5.26 -4.06 14.16
C THR A 136 5.54 -2.59 13.86
N LEU A 137 4.51 -1.75 13.96
CA LEU A 137 4.63 -0.30 13.85
C LEU A 137 4.96 0.27 15.24
N GLU A 138 5.79 1.30 15.29
CA GLU A 138 6.30 1.86 16.55
C GLU A 138 6.04 3.37 16.68
N ASP A 139 6.43 4.15 15.68
CA ASP A 139 6.32 5.62 15.69
C ASP A 139 5.35 6.09 14.59
N CYS A 140 4.10 6.32 14.99
CA CYS A 140 3.05 6.83 14.09
C CYS A 140 2.82 8.34 14.28
N GLN A 141 2.83 9.06 13.16
CA GLN A 141 2.46 10.46 13.05
C GLN A 141 1.15 10.56 12.28
N SER A 142 0.13 11.13 12.93
CA SER A 142 -1.16 11.32 12.29
C SER A 142 -1.28 12.70 11.65
N TYR A 143 -1.72 12.71 10.39
CA TYR A 143 -2.00 13.89 9.59
C TYR A 143 -3.49 13.93 9.21
N GLY A 144 -4.36 13.65 10.18
CA GLY A 144 -5.81 13.60 9.99
C GLY A 144 -6.37 12.21 9.73
N GLY A 145 -5.50 11.19 9.64
CA GLY A 145 -5.90 9.80 9.65
C GLY A 145 -6.41 9.33 11.03
N SER A 146 -6.89 8.08 11.07
CA SER A 146 -7.42 7.43 12.27
C SER A 146 -6.92 6.01 12.45
N TRP A 147 -5.79 5.67 11.84
CA TRP A 147 -5.16 4.36 11.92
C TRP A 147 -4.76 4.06 13.38
N SER A 148 -4.99 2.82 13.81
CA SER A 148 -4.72 2.42 15.20
C SER A 148 -4.13 1.03 15.36
N ASP A 149 -4.10 0.22 14.30
CA ASP A 149 -3.45 -1.08 14.33
C ASP A 149 -1.93 -0.92 14.29
N MET A 150 -1.26 -1.53 15.28
CA MET A 150 0.19 -1.41 15.47
C MET A 150 0.95 -2.69 15.14
N SER A 151 0.26 -3.75 14.74
CA SER A 151 0.91 -4.95 14.24
C SER A 151 0.06 -5.67 13.20
N ALA A 152 0.74 -6.36 12.30
CA ALA A 152 0.13 -7.24 11.32
C ALA A 152 0.95 -8.52 11.18
N THR A 153 0.26 -9.63 10.93
CA THR A 153 0.90 -10.84 10.40
C THR A 153 0.83 -10.81 8.88
N VAL A 154 1.86 -11.33 8.22
CA VAL A 154 1.95 -11.34 6.77
C VAL A 154 2.25 -12.72 6.22
N SER A 155 1.73 -12.97 5.02
CA SER A 155 2.07 -14.15 4.21
C SER A 155 2.18 -13.78 2.75
N LEU A 156 3.05 -14.46 2.02
CA LEU A 156 3.32 -14.20 0.61
C LEU A 156 2.76 -15.35 -0.24
N ASP A 157 1.94 -15.01 -1.25
CA ASP A 157 1.43 -15.93 -2.26
C ASP A 157 1.83 -15.43 -3.66
N GLY A 158 2.94 -15.91 -4.17
CA GLY A 158 3.56 -15.37 -5.39
C GLY A 158 3.96 -13.90 -5.19
N ASP A 159 3.38 -13.01 -6.01
CA ASP A 159 3.61 -11.55 -5.95
C ASP A 159 2.55 -10.81 -5.11
N THR A 160 1.78 -11.54 -4.29
CA THR A 160 0.69 -10.99 -3.49
C THR A 160 1.01 -11.12 -2.00
N LEU A 161 1.04 -9.99 -1.29
CA LEU A 161 1.21 -9.92 0.15
C LEU A 161 -0.16 -9.89 0.83
N ASN A 162 -0.45 -10.91 1.63
CA ASN A 162 -1.65 -10.95 2.45
C ASN A 162 -1.30 -10.47 3.86
N VAL A 163 -1.98 -9.41 4.29
CA VAL A 163 -1.76 -8.74 5.57
C VAL A 163 -2.99 -8.98 6.44
N THR A 164 -2.78 -9.38 7.69
CA THR A 164 -3.83 -9.49 8.70
C THR A 164 -3.44 -8.66 9.92
N TRP A 165 -4.16 -7.56 10.13
CA TRP A 165 -3.94 -6.62 11.21
C TRP A 165 -4.41 -7.16 12.56
N SER A 166 -3.87 -6.64 13.65
CA SER A 166 -4.24 -7.03 15.02
C SER A 166 -5.72 -6.82 15.34
N GLY A 167 -6.37 -5.84 14.71
CA GLY A 167 -7.80 -5.56 14.81
C GLY A 167 -8.67 -6.59 14.09
N GLY A 168 -8.08 -7.45 13.26
CA GLY A 168 -8.75 -8.48 12.48
C GLY A 168 -9.03 -8.09 11.02
N ASP A 169 -8.76 -6.84 10.64
CA ASP A 169 -8.86 -6.40 9.25
C ASP A 169 -7.79 -7.07 8.39
N THR A 170 -8.14 -7.37 7.15
CA THR A 170 -7.26 -8.04 6.18
C THR A 170 -7.09 -7.18 4.95
N ALA A 171 -5.86 -7.12 4.42
CA ALA A 171 -5.55 -6.44 3.17
C ALA A 171 -4.76 -7.38 2.24
N THR A 172 -4.95 -7.17 0.93
CA THR A 172 -4.20 -7.86 -0.12
C THR A 172 -3.42 -6.80 -0.90
N MET A 173 -2.10 -6.88 -0.84
CA MET A 173 -1.22 -5.88 -1.42
C MET A 173 -0.40 -6.47 -2.56
N ARG A 174 -0.07 -5.62 -3.53
CA ARG A 174 0.69 -5.94 -4.73
C ARG A 174 1.97 -5.12 -4.74
N ASN A 175 3.07 -5.71 -5.20
CA ASN A 175 4.35 -5.02 -5.27
C ASN A 175 4.44 -4.19 -6.56
N LEU A 176 4.82 -2.93 -6.45
CA LEU A 176 4.91 -2.04 -7.59
C LEU A 176 5.98 -2.47 -8.62
N ALA A 177 7.08 -3.06 -8.15
CA ALA A 177 8.23 -3.42 -8.97
C ALA A 177 8.15 -4.85 -9.54
N THR A 178 7.71 -5.83 -8.75
CA THR A 178 7.70 -7.24 -9.16
C THR A 178 6.42 -7.65 -9.89
N GLY A 179 5.32 -6.92 -9.69
CA GLY A 179 4.12 -7.06 -10.49
C GLY A 179 2.82 -7.09 -9.69
N GLY A 180 1.73 -7.13 -10.44
CA GLY A 180 0.36 -7.11 -9.91
C GLY A 180 -0.44 -5.91 -10.39
N PHE A 181 0.22 -4.81 -10.76
CA PHE A 181 -0.41 -3.63 -11.36
C PHE A 181 -0.24 -3.59 -12.88
N SER A 182 -1.31 -3.21 -13.58
CA SER A 182 -1.27 -2.82 -15.00
C SER A 182 -0.42 -1.56 -15.21
N SER A 183 -0.02 -1.29 -16.45
CA SER A 183 0.71 -0.07 -16.81
C SER A 183 -0.04 1.21 -16.43
N GLU A 184 -1.36 1.19 -16.59
CA GLU A 184 -2.26 2.29 -16.26
C GLU A 184 -2.32 2.52 -14.74
N GLU A 185 -2.42 1.45 -13.96
CA GLU A 185 -2.38 1.54 -12.50
C GLU A 185 -1.03 2.02 -11.98
N GLN A 186 0.09 1.56 -12.57
CA GLN A 186 1.43 2.04 -12.20
C GLN A 186 1.60 3.53 -12.47
N ALA A 187 1.11 4.01 -13.62
CA ALA A 187 1.12 5.44 -13.95
C ALA A 187 0.25 6.25 -12.98
N GLU A 188 -0.89 5.70 -12.57
CA GLU A 188 -1.77 6.35 -11.59
C GLU A 188 -1.16 6.41 -10.19
N ILE A 189 -0.53 5.33 -9.72
CA ILE A 189 0.23 5.33 -8.45
C ILE A 189 1.35 6.38 -8.51
N GLY A 190 2.11 6.44 -9.60
CA GLY A 190 3.14 7.46 -9.79
C GLY A 190 2.58 8.88 -9.72
N ARG A 191 1.43 9.15 -10.36
CA ARG A 191 0.74 10.45 -10.28
C ARG A 191 0.33 10.78 -8.84
N ILE A 192 -0.24 9.83 -8.11
CA ILE A 192 -0.66 10.01 -6.71
C ILE A 192 0.54 10.37 -5.82
N ILE A 193 1.65 9.64 -5.97
CA ILE A 193 2.89 9.88 -5.20
C ILE A 193 3.47 11.27 -5.53
N ASP A 194 3.52 11.64 -6.80
CA ASP A 194 4.00 12.96 -7.23
C ASP A 194 3.14 14.10 -6.65
N GLU A 195 1.82 13.93 -6.64
CA GLU A 195 0.89 14.90 -6.05
C GLU A 195 1.02 14.99 -4.53
N TYR A 196 1.16 13.86 -3.84
CA TYR A 196 1.40 13.80 -2.40
C TYR A 196 2.69 14.54 -2.03
N ASN A 197 3.78 14.31 -2.78
CA ASN A 197 5.09 14.94 -2.54
C ASN A 197 5.16 16.42 -2.91
N ALA A 198 4.20 16.93 -3.68
CA ALA A 198 4.12 18.34 -4.06
C ALA A 198 3.43 19.22 -2.99
N GLY A 199 2.73 18.59 -2.03
CA GLY A 199 1.99 19.24 -0.93
C GLY A 199 2.78 19.40 0.36
#